data_AF-A0A2U1LIN4-F1
#
_entry.id   AF-A0A2U1LIN4-F1
#
_cell.length_a   1.000
_cell.length_b   1.000
_cell.length_c   1.000
_cell.angle_alpha   90.00
_cell.angle_beta   90.00
_cell.angle_gamma   90.00
#
_symmetry.space_group_name_H-M   'P 1'
#
loop_
_entity.id
_entity.type
_entity.pdbx_description
1 polymer ?
#
loop_
_entity_poly.entity_id
_entity_poly.type
_entity_poly.pdbx_seq_one_letter_code
_entity_poly.pdbx_strand_id
1 'polypeptide(L)'
;MDVIKSQQLLTNRSIEKVIVHPLVLLSIVDNYYRVAKDTRKRVVGVLLGSTFKGTVDVTNSYAVPFEEDDKDPSIWFLDHNYHEEMFSMFKRINAKEHVVGWYSTGPKLRKNDLDIHGLFNDYAPNPVLVIIDVQPTELGLPTKAYYAIEEVNENATQKSKKVFVHVSSEIAAHEVEEIGVEHLLRDVKDTTISTLATEVLFNLWPTVSIFFFSFRFEFFVCIFDCYCNV
;
A
#
# COMPACT_ATOMS: atom_id res chain seq x y z
N MET A 1 -1.59 -27.75 -26.01
CA MET A 1 -1.57 -27.76 -24.53
C MET A 1 -0.66 -26.63 -23.98
N ASP A 2 -0.43 -25.58 -24.77
CA ASP A 2 0.72 -24.68 -24.58
C ASP A 2 0.33 -23.28 -24.04
N VAL A 3 -0.97 -22.99 -24.01
CA VAL A 3 -1.51 -21.72 -23.48
C VAL A 3 -1.63 -21.76 -21.95
N ILE A 4 -1.86 -22.93 -21.36
CA ILE A 4 -2.06 -23.09 -19.90
C ILE A 4 -0.72 -22.99 -19.15
N LYS A 5 0.37 -23.50 -19.74
CA LYS A 5 1.72 -23.38 -19.15
C LYS A 5 2.27 -21.95 -19.18
N SER A 6 1.93 -21.16 -20.19
CA SER A 6 2.36 -19.76 -20.26
C SER A 6 1.60 -18.86 -19.29
N GLN A 7 0.32 -19.15 -19.00
CA GLN A 7 -0.40 -18.49 -17.91
C GLN A 7 0.13 -18.89 -16.51
N GLN A 8 0.49 -20.16 -16.30
CA GLN A 8 1.05 -20.63 -15.01
C GLN A 8 2.50 -20.15 -14.74
N LEU A 9 3.27 -19.79 -15.77
CA LEU A 9 4.62 -19.20 -15.60
C LEU A 9 4.58 -17.69 -15.28
N LEU A 10 3.46 -17.01 -15.58
CA LEU A 10 3.26 -15.61 -15.20
C LEU A 10 2.82 -15.47 -13.74
N THR A 11 2.19 -16.50 -13.17
CA THR A 11 1.63 -16.50 -11.81
C THR A 11 2.67 -16.75 -10.71
N ASN A 12 3.88 -17.21 -11.03
CA ASN A 12 4.93 -17.48 -10.05
C ASN A 12 6.12 -16.51 -10.18
N ARG A 13 5.83 -15.25 -10.53
CA ARG A 13 6.85 -14.19 -10.53
C ARG A 13 6.94 -13.58 -9.15
N SER A 14 8.15 -13.52 -8.61
CA SER A 14 8.46 -12.78 -7.40
C SER A 14 7.99 -11.34 -7.54
N ILE A 15 7.33 -10.83 -6.50
CA ILE A 15 6.94 -9.43 -6.43
C ILE A 15 8.20 -8.62 -6.15
N GLU A 16 8.58 -7.77 -7.09
CA GLU A 16 9.80 -6.96 -6.99
C GLU A 16 9.51 -5.63 -6.29
N LYS A 17 8.30 -5.10 -6.49
CA LYS A 17 7.94 -3.76 -6.06
C LYS A 17 6.46 -3.63 -5.74
N VAL A 18 6.15 -2.83 -4.72
CA VAL A 18 4.76 -2.49 -4.34
C VAL A 18 4.61 -0.97 -4.41
N ILE A 19 3.67 -0.52 -5.23
CA ILE A 19 3.34 0.89 -5.40
C ILE A 19 2.04 1.15 -4.67
N VAL A 20 2.06 2.08 -3.73
CA VAL A 20 0.87 2.45 -2.95
C VAL A 20 0.42 3.85 -3.34
N HIS A 21 -0.84 3.98 -3.75
CA HIS A 21 -1.44 5.27 -4.07
C HIS A 21 -1.74 6.08 -2.79
N PRO A 22 -1.58 7.43 -2.81
CA PRO A 22 -1.87 8.28 -1.65
C PRO A 22 -3.32 8.17 -1.15
N LEU A 23 -4.27 7.89 -2.05
CA LEU A 23 -5.68 7.67 -1.71
C LEU A 23 -5.84 6.54 -0.70
N VAL A 24 -5.10 5.43 -0.88
CA VAL A 24 -5.13 4.26 -0.02
C VAL A 24 -4.64 4.59 1.38
N LEU A 25 -3.56 5.36 1.49
CA LEU A 25 -3.03 5.81 2.79
C LEU A 25 -4.07 6.63 3.54
N LEU A 26 -4.72 7.58 2.85
CA LEU A 26 -5.75 8.42 3.44
C LEU A 26 -6.96 7.58 3.91
N SER A 27 -7.43 6.63 3.09
CA SER A 27 -8.53 5.73 3.45
C SER A 27 -8.21 4.89 4.68
N ILE A 28 -6.99 4.35 4.79
CA ILE A 28 -6.60 3.49 5.90
C ILE A 28 -6.49 4.30 7.21
N VAL A 29 -5.96 5.52 7.13
CA VAL A 29 -5.90 6.44 8.27
C VAL A 29 -7.30 6.83 8.73
N ASP A 30 -8.22 7.14 7.81
CA ASP A 30 -9.64 7.43 8.15
C ASP A 30 -10.31 6.22 8.83
N ASN A 31 -10.13 5.01 8.28
CA ASN A 31 -10.65 3.78 8.86
C ASN A 31 -10.13 3.54 10.29
N TYR A 32 -8.84 3.81 10.53
CA TYR A 32 -8.24 3.73 11.86
C TYR A 32 -8.91 4.71 12.83
N TYR A 33 -9.13 5.97 12.43
CA TYR A 33 -9.78 6.95 13.30
C TYR A 33 -11.26 6.66 13.58
N ARG A 34 -11.95 5.95 12.69
CA ARG A 34 -13.35 5.54 12.91
C ARG A 34 -13.47 4.38 13.88
N VAL A 35 -12.56 3.41 13.81
CA VAL A 35 -12.67 2.13 14.53
C VAL A 35 -11.84 2.09 15.80
N ALA A 36 -10.63 2.64 15.77
CA ALA A 36 -9.59 2.39 16.76
C ALA A 36 -9.20 3.63 17.60
N LYS A 37 -9.91 4.75 17.48
CA LYS A 37 -9.57 5.98 18.23
C LYS A 37 -9.59 5.76 19.76
N ASP A 38 -10.47 4.89 20.25
CA ASP A 38 -10.63 4.59 21.67
C ASP A 38 -10.14 3.17 22.05
N THR A 39 -9.63 2.40 21.09
CA THR A 39 -9.24 0.99 21.32
C THR A 39 -7.83 0.72 20.80
N ARG A 40 -7.03 -0.07 21.52
CA ARG A 40 -5.71 -0.55 21.05
C ARG A 40 -5.81 -1.63 19.96
N LYS A 41 -6.94 -1.71 19.27
CA LYS A 41 -7.21 -2.72 18.25
C LYS A 41 -6.57 -2.31 16.94
N ARG A 42 -6.06 -3.29 16.21
CA ARG A 42 -5.61 -3.09 14.84
C ARG A 42 -6.78 -3.21 13.88
N VAL A 43 -6.74 -2.43 12.82
CA VAL A 43 -7.63 -2.54 11.68
C VAL A 43 -6.95 -3.39 10.62
N VAL A 44 -7.73 -4.31 10.07
CA VAL A 44 -7.35 -5.13 8.92
C VAL A 44 -8.30 -4.79 7.78
N GLY A 45 -7.77 -4.77 6.58
CA GLY A 45 -8.60 -4.58 5.40
C GLY A 45 -7.95 -5.14 4.15
N VAL A 46 -8.69 -5.06 3.07
CA VAL A 46 -8.30 -5.65 1.79
C VAL A 46 -7.74 -4.57 0.89
N LEU A 47 -6.68 -4.92 0.17
CA LEU A 47 -6.06 -4.10 -0.85
C LEU A 47 -6.57 -4.52 -2.22
N LEU A 48 -7.05 -3.54 -2.96
CA LEU A 48 -7.49 -3.68 -4.34
C LEU A 48 -6.50 -2.97 -5.25
N GLY A 49 -6.33 -3.55 -6.43
CA GLY A 49 -5.46 -2.96 -7.42
C GLY A 49 -5.22 -3.87 -8.60
N SER A 50 -4.07 -3.69 -9.22
CA SER A 50 -3.64 -4.53 -10.33
C SER A 50 -2.19 -4.95 -10.19
N THR A 51 -1.90 -6.21 -10.52
CA THR A 51 -0.53 -6.70 -10.62
C THR A 51 -0.07 -6.68 -12.06
N PHE A 52 1.06 -6.01 -12.34
CA PHE A 52 1.66 -5.95 -13.68
C PHE A 52 3.16 -6.23 -13.62
N LYS A 53 3.61 -7.26 -14.34
CA LYS A 53 5.03 -7.61 -14.52
C LYS A 53 5.87 -7.70 -13.22
N GLY A 54 5.28 -8.11 -12.10
CA GLY A 54 6.00 -8.23 -10.81
C GLY A 54 5.93 -6.97 -9.95
N THR A 55 5.29 -5.91 -10.45
CA THR A 55 4.89 -4.74 -9.67
C THR A 55 3.43 -4.87 -9.26
N VAL A 56 3.14 -4.61 -8.00
CA VAL A 56 1.75 -4.54 -7.49
C VAL A 56 1.37 -3.08 -7.31
N ASP A 57 0.40 -2.62 -8.10
CA ASP A 57 -0.15 -1.28 -8.02
C ASP A 57 -1.40 -1.33 -7.14
N VAL A 58 -1.34 -0.68 -5.98
CA VAL A 58 -2.40 -0.63 -4.99
C VAL A 58 -3.17 0.68 -5.15
N THR A 59 -4.32 0.62 -5.82
CA THR A 59 -5.14 1.80 -6.14
C THR A 59 -6.19 2.10 -5.09
N ASN A 60 -6.76 1.06 -4.48
CA ASN A 60 -7.90 1.21 -3.59
C ASN A 60 -7.83 0.25 -2.40
N SER A 61 -8.58 0.54 -1.35
CA SER A 61 -8.64 -0.29 -0.15
C SER A 61 -9.95 -0.11 0.58
N TYR A 62 -10.34 -1.13 1.35
CA TYR A 62 -11.47 -1.03 2.27
C TYR A 62 -11.18 -1.82 3.54
N ALA A 63 -11.72 -1.35 4.67
CA ALA A 63 -11.63 -2.07 5.93
C ALA A 63 -12.65 -3.21 5.95
N VAL A 64 -12.27 -4.34 6.55
CA VAL A 64 -13.17 -5.45 6.83
C VAL A 64 -13.38 -5.51 8.35
N PRO A 65 -14.59 -5.78 8.84
CA PRO A 65 -14.81 -6.04 10.26
C PRO A 65 -13.87 -7.15 10.75
N PHE A 66 -12.95 -6.76 11.62
CA PHE A 66 -11.92 -7.64 12.15
C PHE A 66 -11.88 -7.50 13.67
N GLU A 67 -11.95 -8.63 14.36
CA GLU A 67 -11.85 -8.70 15.80
C GLU A 67 -10.75 -9.67 16.21
N GLU A 68 -9.93 -9.28 17.16
CA GLU A 68 -8.88 -10.10 17.75
C GLU A 68 -9.06 -10.02 19.27
N ASP A 69 -8.89 -11.15 19.96
CA ASP A 69 -8.90 -11.16 21.42
C ASP A 69 -7.60 -10.54 21.95
N ASP A 70 -7.72 -9.64 22.93
CA ASP A 70 -6.59 -9.01 23.60
C ASP A 70 -5.82 -10.02 24.48
N LYS A 71 -6.48 -11.08 24.94
CA LYS A 71 -5.87 -12.10 25.83
C LYS A 71 -5.13 -13.18 25.05
N ASP A 72 -5.78 -13.71 24.01
CA ASP A 72 -5.25 -14.78 23.17
C ASP A 72 -5.23 -14.33 21.70
N PRO A 73 -4.09 -13.84 21.20
CA PRO A 73 -3.99 -13.32 19.83
C PRO A 73 -4.35 -14.37 18.76
N SER A 74 -4.20 -15.66 19.05
CA SER A 74 -4.52 -16.73 18.10
C SER A 74 -6.02 -16.82 17.76
N ILE A 75 -6.89 -16.23 18.58
CA ILE A 75 -8.33 -16.17 18.31
C ILE A 75 -8.63 -14.85 17.62
N TRP A 76 -8.95 -14.92 16.34
CA TRP A 76 -9.35 -13.78 15.53
C TRP A 76 -10.55 -14.14 14.65
N PHE A 77 -11.31 -13.11 14.30
CA PHE A 77 -12.50 -13.20 13.47
C PHE A 77 -12.39 -12.19 12.33
N LEU A 78 -12.64 -12.67 11.11
CA LEU A 78 -12.71 -11.87 9.89
C LEU A 78 -14.01 -12.22 9.18
N ASP A 79 -14.81 -11.21 8.87
CA ASP A 79 -16.08 -11.39 8.15
C ASP A 79 -15.83 -11.59 6.65
N HIS A 80 -15.95 -12.84 6.20
CA HIS A 80 -15.78 -13.22 4.80
C HIS A 80 -16.99 -12.84 3.94
N ASN A 81 -18.20 -12.83 4.53
CA ASN A 81 -19.41 -12.47 3.79
C ASN A 81 -19.38 -10.98 3.42
N TYR A 82 -18.97 -10.14 4.37
CA TYR A 82 -18.76 -8.72 4.09
C TYR A 82 -17.71 -8.50 3.00
N HIS A 83 -16.60 -9.25 3.04
CA HIS A 83 -15.56 -9.18 2.02
C HIS A 83 -16.10 -9.50 0.62
N GLU A 84 -16.86 -10.59 0.45
CA GLU A 84 -17.41 -10.98 -0.86
C GLU A 84 -18.42 -9.96 -1.40
N GLU A 85 -19.31 -9.46 -0.55
CA GLU A 85 -20.29 -8.43 -0.92
C GLU A 85 -19.59 -7.13 -1.37
N MET A 86 -18.63 -6.64 -0.58
CA MET A 86 -17.87 -5.44 -0.91
C MET A 86 -17.03 -5.63 -2.17
N PHE A 87 -16.34 -6.77 -2.31
CA PHE A 87 -15.57 -7.06 -3.50
C PHE A 87 -16.45 -7.09 -4.76
N SER A 88 -17.65 -7.68 -4.67
CA SER A 88 -18.62 -7.66 -5.76
C SER A 88 -19.04 -6.24 -6.15
N MET A 89 -19.26 -5.35 -5.17
CA MET A 89 -19.57 -3.94 -5.45
C MET A 89 -18.42 -3.21 -6.14
N PHE A 90 -17.19 -3.34 -5.63
CA PHE A 90 -16.02 -2.71 -6.25
C PHE A 90 -15.77 -3.23 -7.66
N LYS A 91 -15.96 -4.53 -7.90
CA LYS A 91 -15.84 -5.12 -9.24
C LYS A 91 -16.87 -4.58 -10.24
N ARG A 92 -18.06 -4.17 -9.77
CA ARG A 92 -19.07 -3.52 -10.61
C ARG A 92 -18.71 -2.09 -10.98
N ILE A 93 -17.99 -1.39 -10.11
CA ILE A 93 -17.52 -0.01 -10.34
C ILE A 93 -16.30 -0.03 -11.26
N ASN A 94 -15.33 -0.91 -10.96
CA ASN A 94 -14.09 -1.04 -11.70
C ASN A 94 -13.74 -2.52 -11.92
N ALA A 95 -13.93 -3.01 -13.14
CA ALA A 95 -13.67 -4.40 -13.49
C ALA A 95 -12.16 -4.73 -13.60
N LYS A 96 -11.27 -3.73 -13.61
CA LYS A 96 -9.82 -3.93 -13.69
C LYS A 96 -9.21 -4.25 -12.32
N GLU A 97 -9.85 -3.80 -11.26
CA GLU A 97 -9.38 -4.01 -9.89
C GLU A 97 -9.70 -5.44 -9.43
N HIS A 98 -8.70 -6.06 -8.83
CA HIS A 98 -8.81 -7.35 -8.15
C HIS A 98 -8.15 -7.26 -6.79
N VAL A 99 -8.39 -8.27 -5.95
CA VAL A 99 -7.70 -8.41 -4.67
C VAL A 99 -6.23 -8.67 -4.95
N VAL A 100 -5.37 -7.77 -4.48
CA VAL A 100 -3.90 -7.90 -4.59
C VAL A 100 -3.26 -8.29 -3.26
N GLY A 101 -4.00 -8.15 -2.16
CA GLY A 101 -3.50 -8.46 -0.84
C GLY A 101 -4.35 -7.84 0.25
N TRP A 102 -3.73 -7.60 1.39
CA TRP A 102 -4.38 -7.05 2.57
C TRP A 102 -3.44 -6.11 3.31
N TYR A 103 -4.00 -5.21 4.08
CA TYR A 103 -3.26 -4.30 4.92
C TYR A 103 -3.57 -4.52 6.39
N SER A 104 -2.59 -4.19 7.23
CA SER A 104 -2.77 -4.14 8.68
C SER A 104 -2.26 -2.81 9.20
N THR A 105 -3.06 -2.16 10.03
CA THR A 105 -2.61 -0.99 10.80
C THR A 105 -1.95 -1.48 12.08
N GLY A 106 -0.66 -1.27 12.25
CA GLY A 106 0.00 -1.65 13.49
C GLY A 106 1.50 -1.46 13.43
N PRO A 107 2.16 -1.27 14.60
CA PRO A 107 3.58 -0.95 14.60
C PRO A 107 4.48 -2.17 14.33
N LYS A 108 3.98 -3.42 14.48
CA LYS A 108 4.77 -4.67 14.35
C LYS A 108 3.96 -5.87 13.84
N LEU A 109 4.65 -6.75 13.11
CA LEU A 109 4.17 -8.08 12.67
C LEU A 109 3.83 -9.00 13.86
N ARG A 110 2.75 -9.76 13.73
CA ARG A 110 2.31 -10.80 14.66
C ARG A 110 2.36 -12.17 14.00
N LYS A 111 2.38 -13.23 14.81
CA LYS A 111 2.38 -14.62 14.29
C LYS A 111 1.07 -14.97 13.56
N ASN A 112 -0.03 -14.41 14.01
CA ASN A 112 -1.37 -14.59 13.42
C ASN A 112 -1.46 -14.09 11.97
N ASP A 113 -0.55 -13.20 11.57
CA ASP A 113 -0.54 -12.63 10.23
C ASP A 113 -0.26 -13.70 9.17
N LEU A 114 0.47 -14.77 9.53
CA LEU A 114 0.67 -15.91 8.63
C LEU A 114 -0.63 -16.67 8.38
N ASP A 115 -1.47 -16.82 9.39
CA ASP A 115 -2.75 -17.52 9.29
C ASP A 115 -3.75 -16.68 8.47
N ILE A 116 -3.82 -15.37 8.75
CA ILE A 116 -4.64 -14.42 7.99
C ILE A 116 -4.19 -14.37 6.52
N HIS A 117 -2.87 -14.32 6.27
CA HIS A 117 -2.32 -14.34 4.92
C HIS A 117 -2.64 -15.64 4.17
N GLY A 118 -2.78 -16.76 4.89
CA GLY A 118 -3.25 -18.02 4.34
C GLY A 118 -4.66 -17.93 3.73
N LEU A 119 -5.58 -17.18 4.35
CA LEU A 119 -6.93 -16.96 3.79
C LEU A 119 -6.89 -16.18 2.47
N PHE A 120 -6.02 -15.16 2.40
CA PHE A 120 -5.93 -14.32 1.20
C PHE A 120 -5.32 -15.04 0.00
N ASN A 121 -4.68 -16.19 0.21
CA ASN A 121 -4.10 -17.01 -0.85
C ASN A 121 -5.17 -17.67 -1.74
N ASP A 122 -6.41 -17.80 -1.25
CA ASP A 122 -7.53 -18.30 -2.04
C ASP A 122 -8.07 -17.24 -3.02
N TYR A 123 -7.87 -15.95 -2.71
CA TYR A 123 -8.33 -14.83 -3.53
C TYR A 123 -7.29 -14.35 -4.54
N ALA A 124 -6.00 -14.42 -4.19
CA ALA A 124 -4.89 -13.99 -5.03
C ALA A 124 -3.74 -15.00 -4.97
N PRO A 125 -3.07 -15.31 -6.10
CA PRO A 125 -1.97 -16.29 -6.11
C PRO A 125 -0.74 -15.82 -5.34
N ASN A 126 -0.49 -14.51 -5.29
CA ASN A 126 0.61 -13.90 -4.54
C ASN A 126 0.08 -12.69 -3.77
N PRO A 127 -0.59 -12.90 -2.62
CA PRO A 127 -1.10 -11.78 -1.84
C PRO A 127 0.08 -11.00 -1.22
N VAL A 128 -0.05 -9.68 -1.16
CA VAL A 128 0.91 -8.80 -0.45
C VAL A 128 0.32 -8.40 0.90
N LEU A 129 1.16 -8.38 1.93
CA LEU A 129 0.86 -7.74 3.21
C LEU A 129 1.50 -6.36 3.24
N VAL A 130 0.70 -5.31 3.35
CA VAL A 130 1.20 -3.95 3.57
C VAL A 130 0.90 -3.53 5.01
N ILE A 131 1.95 -3.21 5.75
CA ILE A 131 1.85 -2.69 7.10
C ILE A 131 1.98 -1.18 7.02
N ILE A 132 0.98 -0.50 7.59
CA ILE A 132 0.92 0.95 7.61
C ILE A 132 0.96 1.42 9.04
N ASP A 133 1.94 2.27 9.33
CA ASP A 133 2.02 2.95 10.61
C ASP A 133 1.17 4.23 10.55
N VAL A 134 0.16 4.29 11.42
CA VAL A 134 -0.74 5.45 11.53
C VAL A 134 -0.12 6.57 12.36
N GLN A 135 0.86 6.25 13.20
CA GLN A 135 1.59 7.21 14.03
C GLN A 135 3.09 7.09 13.79
N PRO A 136 3.58 7.55 12.62
CA PRO A 136 4.99 7.42 12.29
C PRO A 136 5.83 8.19 13.30
N THR A 137 6.61 7.46 14.09
CA THR A 137 7.59 8.04 15.02
C THR A 137 8.94 8.26 14.32
N GLU A 138 9.18 7.57 13.21
CA GLU A 138 10.41 7.60 12.42
C GLU A 138 10.24 8.48 11.16
N LEU A 139 11.27 9.26 10.82
CA LEU A 139 11.35 9.95 9.54
C LEU A 139 11.62 8.94 8.42
N GLY A 140 10.57 8.51 7.73
CA GLY A 140 10.65 7.55 6.63
C GLY A 140 9.30 7.29 5.97
N LEU A 141 9.26 6.35 5.03
CA LEU A 141 8.00 5.88 4.46
C LEU A 141 7.21 5.12 5.54
N PRO A 142 5.95 5.49 5.84
CA PRO A 142 5.14 4.81 6.85
C PRO A 142 4.60 3.45 6.38
N THR A 143 5.05 2.97 5.21
CA THR A 143 4.61 1.74 4.56
C THR A 143 5.73 0.71 4.54
N LYS A 144 5.41 -0.52 4.96
CA LYS A 144 6.31 -1.68 4.86
C LYS A 144 5.56 -2.79 4.16
N ALA A 145 6.08 -3.25 3.03
CA ALA A 145 5.46 -4.34 2.26
C ALA A 145 6.18 -5.67 2.49
N TYR A 146 5.40 -6.74 2.58
CA TYR A 146 5.88 -8.10 2.75
C TYR A 146 5.11 -9.07 1.85
N TYR A 147 5.78 -10.12 1.42
CA TYR A 147 5.15 -11.27 0.75
C TYR A 147 5.58 -12.55 1.46
N ALA A 148 4.74 -13.59 1.44
CA ALA A 148 5.07 -14.87 2.04
C ALA A 148 5.85 -15.74 1.05
N ILE A 149 6.94 -16.33 1.52
CA ILE A 149 7.63 -17.43 0.83
C ILE A 149 7.61 -18.67 1.70
N GLU A 150 7.51 -19.82 1.05
CA GLU A 150 7.74 -21.11 1.68
C GLU A 150 9.23 -21.43 1.59
N GLU A 151 9.94 -21.28 2.69
CA GLU A 151 11.33 -21.74 2.77
C GLU A 151 11.34 -23.25 3.00
N VAL A 152 11.85 -23.98 2.01
CA VAL A 152 12.20 -25.40 2.17
C VAL A 152 13.61 -25.46 2.71
N ASN A 153 13.75 -25.65 4.02
CA ASN A 153 15.06 -25.94 4.60
C ASN A 153 15.51 -27.33 4.14
N GLU A 154 16.74 -27.42 3.60
CA GLU A 154 17.37 -28.66 3.12
C GLU A 154 17.62 -29.70 4.23
N ASN A 155 17.42 -29.34 5.50
CA ASN A 155 17.50 -30.26 6.64
C ASN A 155 16.19 -31.04 6.76
N ALA A 156 16.25 -32.30 6.30
CA ALA A 156 15.15 -33.24 6.02
C ALA A 156 14.18 -33.63 7.17
N THR A 157 13.72 -32.71 8.02
CA THR A 157 12.73 -33.07 9.07
C THR A 157 11.83 -31.94 9.57
N GLN A 158 11.93 -30.71 9.07
CA GLN A 158 11.07 -29.61 9.51
C GLN A 158 10.07 -29.24 8.41
N LYS A 159 8.77 -29.22 8.79
CA LYS A 159 7.65 -28.78 7.95
C LYS A 159 8.00 -27.44 7.28
N SER A 160 7.60 -27.27 6.03
CA SER A 160 7.74 -26.02 5.28
C SER A 160 7.29 -24.84 6.16
N LYS A 161 8.20 -23.88 6.37
CA LYS A 161 7.92 -22.71 7.20
C LYS A 161 7.64 -21.53 6.27
N LYS A 162 6.45 -20.94 6.41
CA LYS A 162 6.11 -19.68 5.76
C LYS A 162 6.81 -18.53 6.48
N VAL A 163 7.57 -17.74 5.73
CA VAL A 163 8.31 -16.57 6.23
C VAL A 163 7.93 -15.36 5.39
N PHE A 164 7.75 -14.22 6.05
CA PHE A 164 7.54 -12.95 5.38
C PHE A 164 8.88 -12.33 4.98
N VAL A 165 9.03 -12.05 3.69
CA VAL A 165 10.18 -11.33 3.14
C VAL A 165 9.73 -9.92 2.78
N HIS A 166 10.58 -8.95 3.12
CA HIS A 166 10.34 -7.53 2.85
C HIS A 166 10.50 -7.23 1.35
N VAL A 167 9.57 -6.46 0.80
CA VAL A 167 9.59 -5.95 -0.58
C VAL A 167 9.80 -4.45 -0.58
N SER A 168 10.48 -3.93 -1.60
CA SER A 168 10.59 -2.49 -1.80
C SER A 168 9.19 -1.89 -2.03
N SER A 169 8.78 -0.98 -1.13
CA SER A 169 7.56 -0.20 -1.29
C SER A 169 7.86 1.24 -1.68
N GLU A 170 7.05 1.79 -2.57
CA GLU A 170 7.07 3.21 -2.93
C GLU A 170 5.65 3.80 -2.94
N ILE A 171 5.59 5.13 -2.91
CA ILE A 171 4.34 5.87 -3.04
C ILE A 171 4.36 6.54 -4.41
N ALA A 172 3.38 6.23 -5.25
CA ALA A 172 3.21 6.89 -6.54
C ALA A 172 1.75 7.32 -6.70
N ALA A 173 1.54 8.48 -7.31
CA ALA A 173 0.22 9.05 -7.56
C ALA A 173 -0.10 8.99 -9.05
N HIS A 174 -1.39 8.91 -9.39
CA HIS A 174 -1.82 9.19 -10.75
C HIS A 174 -1.88 10.71 -11.00
N GLU A 175 -1.85 11.18 -12.25
CA GLU A 175 -1.84 12.62 -12.58
C GLU A 175 -2.99 13.39 -11.91
N VAL A 176 -4.17 12.76 -11.84
CA VAL A 176 -5.35 13.35 -11.19
C VAL A 176 -5.21 13.41 -9.66
N GLU A 177 -4.57 12.41 -9.06
CA GLU A 177 -4.32 12.38 -7.63
C GLU A 177 -3.21 13.35 -7.22
N GLU A 178 -2.19 13.52 -8.06
CA GLU A 178 -1.06 14.41 -7.83
C GLU A 178 -1.54 15.86 -7.64
N ILE A 179 -2.43 16.34 -8.52
CA ILE A 179 -3.02 17.68 -8.40
C ILE A 179 -3.81 17.82 -7.09
N GLY A 180 -4.56 16.78 -6.71
CA GLY A 180 -5.33 16.78 -5.46
C GLY A 180 -4.43 16.84 -4.22
N VAL A 181 -3.34 16.07 -4.22
CA VAL A 181 -2.35 16.07 -3.14
C VAL A 181 -1.59 17.39 -3.10
N GLU A 182 -1.18 17.94 -4.23
CA GLU A 182 -0.51 19.24 -4.30
C GLU A 182 -1.40 20.36 -3.74
N HIS A 183 -2.69 20.34 -4.09
CA HIS A 183 -3.65 21.31 -3.58
C HIS A 183 -3.78 21.24 -2.06
N LEU A 184 -3.93 20.05 -1.49
CA LEU A 184 -3.97 19.84 -0.03
C LEU A 184 -2.68 20.31 0.67
N LEU A 185 -1.54 20.18 0.00
CA LEU A 185 -0.25 20.59 0.55
C LEU A 185 0.01 22.09 0.45
N ARG A 186 -0.69 22.84 -0.41
CA ARG A 186 -0.52 24.30 -0.52
C ARG A 186 -0.87 25.00 0.80
N ASP A 187 -1.98 24.62 1.43
CA ASP A 187 -2.45 25.24 2.69
C ASP A 187 -1.47 25.02 3.86
N VAL A 188 -0.80 23.85 3.89
CA VAL A 188 0.21 23.51 4.90
C VAL A 188 1.54 24.23 4.62
N LYS A 189 1.91 24.38 3.34
CA LYS A 189 3.12 25.07 2.91
C LYS A 189 3.03 26.58 3.17
N ASP A 190 1.92 27.23 2.87
CA ASP A 190 1.78 28.69 3.04
C ASP A 190 1.87 29.14 4.51
N THR A 191 1.49 28.26 5.46
CA THR A 191 1.61 28.52 6.90
C THR A 191 3.07 28.53 7.39
N THR A 192 3.98 27.84 6.71
CA THR A 192 5.40 27.72 7.11
C THR A 192 6.35 28.59 6.28
N ILE A 193 5.89 29.10 5.13
CA ILE A 193 6.74 29.86 4.20
C ILE A 193 6.90 31.34 4.58
N SER A 194 6.06 31.89 5.47
CA SER A 194 6.03 33.34 5.71
C SER A 194 7.14 33.92 6.61
N THR A 195 8.03 33.13 7.22
CA THR A 195 9.12 33.73 8.07
C THR A 195 10.50 33.05 7.99
N LEU A 196 10.66 31.85 7.43
CA LEU A 196 11.95 31.12 7.42
C LEU A 196 12.36 30.60 6.03
N ALA A 197 11.52 30.80 5.01
CA ALA A 197 11.68 30.19 3.69
C ALA A 197 12.87 30.71 2.88
N THR A 198 13.50 31.84 3.25
CA THR A 198 14.60 32.42 2.48
C THR A 198 16.00 32.06 3.00
N GLU A 199 16.16 31.73 4.29
CA GLU A 199 17.50 31.47 4.87
C GLU A 199 17.84 29.98 5.02
N VAL A 200 16.86 29.09 5.24
CA VAL A 200 17.14 27.66 5.48
C VAL A 200 17.15 26.83 4.19
N LEU A 201 16.46 27.31 3.14
CA LEU A 201 16.34 26.61 1.86
C LEU A 201 17.70 26.37 1.18
N PHE A 202 18.74 27.16 1.49
CA PHE A 202 20.05 27.07 0.83
C PHE A 202 21.07 26.13 1.52
N ASN A 203 20.86 25.75 2.80
CA ASN A 203 21.94 25.13 3.61
C ASN A 203 21.70 23.67 4.05
N LEU A 204 20.56 23.04 3.76
CA LEU A 204 20.26 21.65 4.19
C LEU A 204 19.91 20.68 3.06
N TRP A 205 20.21 21.04 1.81
CA TRP A 205 20.01 20.21 0.61
C TRP A 205 21.20 19.29 0.30
N PRO A 206 21.43 18.18 1.06
CA PRO A 206 22.08 17.04 0.40
C PRO A 206 21.40 15.66 0.58
N THR A 207 20.19 15.55 1.15
CA THR A 207 19.57 14.22 1.41
C THR A 207 18.19 14.00 0.78
N VAL A 208 17.70 14.95 -0.02
CA VAL A 208 16.43 14.83 -0.76
C VAL A 208 16.68 14.26 -2.17
N SER A 209 17.38 13.12 -2.26
CA SER A 209 17.57 12.40 -3.53
C SER A 209 16.48 11.37 -3.84
N ILE A 210 15.44 11.27 -3.01
CA ILE A 210 14.29 10.35 -3.25
C ILE A 210 13.09 11.07 -3.88
N PHE A 211 13.07 12.41 -3.88
CA PHE A 211 11.96 13.23 -4.39
C PHE A 211 12.25 13.88 -5.75
N PHE A 212 13.27 13.42 -6.48
CA PHE A 212 13.33 13.64 -7.93
C PHE A 212 12.54 12.51 -8.58
N PHE A 213 11.24 12.71 -8.66
CA PHE A 213 10.31 12.04 -9.56
C PHE A 213 10.89 12.19 -10.97
N SER A 214 11.76 11.25 -11.32
CA SER A 214 12.49 11.21 -12.57
C SER A 214 11.49 10.83 -13.65
N PHE A 215 10.81 11.82 -14.24
CA PHE A 215 10.57 11.93 -15.68
C PHE A 215 9.75 13.21 -16.00
N ARG A 216 10.27 13.98 -16.96
CA ARG A 216 9.55 14.94 -17.84
C ARG A 216 9.38 16.40 -17.40
N PHE A 217 10.48 17.05 -17.03
CA PHE A 217 10.70 18.48 -17.36
C PHE A 217 10.95 18.61 -18.87
N GLU A 218 9.92 18.57 -19.71
CA GLU A 218 10.05 19.04 -21.11
C GLU A 218 8.76 19.51 -21.79
N PHE A 219 7.60 19.50 -21.12
CA PHE A 219 6.34 19.96 -21.75
C PHE A 219 5.78 21.28 -21.24
N PHE A 220 6.36 21.89 -20.19
CA PHE A 220 5.80 23.10 -19.60
C PHE A 220 6.23 24.43 -20.25
N VAL A 221 7.10 24.40 -21.26
CA VAL A 221 7.50 25.62 -22.00
C VAL A 221 6.49 25.98 -23.11
N CYS A 222 5.61 25.08 -23.56
CA CYS A 222 4.70 25.40 -24.67
C CYS A 222 3.30 25.92 -24.30
N ILE A 223 2.87 25.87 -23.03
CA ILE A 223 1.52 26.31 -22.64
C ILE A 223 1.50 27.74 -22.05
N PHE A 224 2.64 28.27 -21.60
CA PHE A 224 2.68 29.62 -21.00
C PHE A 224 2.99 30.78 -21.98
N ASP A 225 3.40 30.51 -23.22
CA ASP A 225 3.62 31.56 -24.24
C ASP A 225 2.38 31.90 -25.09
N CYS A 226 1.25 31.23 -24.88
CA CYS A 226 0.05 31.43 -25.70
C CYS A 226 -1.06 32.27 -25.03
N TYR A 227 -0.85 32.76 -23.80
CA TYR A 227 -1.86 33.54 -23.05
C TYR A 227 -1.42 34.95 -22.61
N CYS A 228 -0.31 35.46 -23.15
CA CYS A 228 0.11 36.86 -23.02
C CYS A 228 0.28 37.53 -24.40
N ASN A 229 -0.79 37.59 -25.19
CA ASN A 229 -0.97 38.62 -26.23
C ASN A 229 -2.40 38.59 -26.79
N VAL A 230 -3.37 39.12 -26.02
CA VAL A 230 -4.52 39.91 -26.49
C VAL A 230 -4.85 40.93 -25.41
#